data_AF-I4M6H0-F1
#
_entry.id   AF-I4M6H0-F1
#
_cell.length_a   1.000
_cell.length_b   1.000
_cell.length_c   1.000
_cell.angle_alpha   90.00
_cell.angle_beta   90.00
_cell.angle_gamma   90.00
#
_symmetry.space_group_name_H-M   'P 1'
#
loop_
_entity.id
_entity.type
_entity.pdbx_description
1 polymer ?
#
loop_
_entity_poly.entity_id
_entity_poly.type
_entity_poly.pdbx_seq_one_letter_code
_entity_poly.pdbx_strand_id
1 'polypeptide(L)'
;MSNNGDERKNDDECNNDDSVRASFTDAELDNALAGFEKEFQENENQSNSNTEDLLDDSNRNNQENNSIEEAMRGIEEANFEEDLQGLLGNKAKVAMIIAYVEPAKLLAAFCKMANISARCFSEEQGSVAVLKNLEGNGPEDDVKKFVEFFFGMDVMLITNRADKITAKIYQAAKDPQEIVAPMALAVWSRDVEDLAICMENADSLEKRGLEMFNSDDLSDLEAYKIFQKYGKIN
;
A
#
# COMPACT_ATOMS: atom_id res chain seq x y z
N MET A 1 -30.73 74.34 5.99
CA MET A 1 -31.20 74.88 4.70
C MET A 1 -30.34 74.30 3.60
N SER A 2 -31.01 73.88 2.53
CA SER A 2 -30.53 73.54 1.18
C SER A 2 -30.33 72.07 0.81
N ASN A 3 -30.97 71.75 -0.31
CA ASN A 3 -31.41 70.48 -0.92
C ASN A 3 -30.30 69.60 -1.51
N ASN A 4 -30.65 68.33 -1.77
CA ASN A 4 -30.39 67.51 -2.98
C ASN A 4 -31.31 66.25 -2.83
N GLY A 5 -32.18 65.82 -3.75
CA GLY A 5 -32.20 65.93 -5.20
C GLY A 5 -31.37 64.81 -5.82
N ASP A 6 -31.93 63.60 -6.00
CA ASP A 6 -31.71 62.79 -7.21
C ASP A 6 -32.58 61.52 -7.23
N GLU A 7 -33.49 61.45 -8.21
CA GLU A 7 -34.20 60.26 -8.66
C GLU A 7 -33.25 59.41 -9.50
N ARG A 8 -32.99 58.16 -9.10
CA ARG A 8 -32.32 57.18 -9.98
C ARG A 8 -33.36 56.22 -10.54
N LYS A 9 -33.56 56.38 -11.84
CA LYS A 9 -34.18 55.41 -12.75
C LYS A 9 -33.42 54.08 -12.64
N ASN A 10 -34.17 52.98 -12.48
CA ASN A 10 -33.65 51.65 -12.72
C ASN A 10 -33.94 51.32 -14.18
N ASP A 11 -32.88 51.24 -14.97
CA ASP A 11 -32.92 50.77 -16.35
C ASP A 11 -33.03 49.25 -16.37
N ASP A 12 -33.95 48.77 -17.20
CA ASP A 12 -34.10 47.37 -17.60
C ASP A 12 -32.84 46.91 -18.35
N GLU A 13 -32.03 46.06 -17.73
CA GLU A 13 -31.03 45.26 -18.44
C GLU A 13 -31.41 43.77 -18.38
N CYS A 14 -31.82 43.29 -19.55
CA CYS A 14 -32.03 41.90 -19.90
C CYS A 14 -30.68 41.17 -19.90
N ASN A 15 -30.44 40.32 -18.90
CA ASN A 15 -29.38 39.32 -18.94
C ASN A 15 -30.02 37.93 -19.08
N ASN A 16 -29.89 37.37 -20.29
CA ASN A 16 -30.07 35.95 -20.54
C ASN A 16 -28.97 35.18 -19.82
N ASP A 17 -29.22 34.78 -18.58
CA ASP A 17 -28.41 33.79 -17.89
C ASP A 17 -28.88 32.40 -18.32
N ASP A 18 -28.01 31.73 -19.08
CA ASP A 18 -27.99 30.31 -19.36
C ASP A 18 -27.66 29.56 -18.04
N SER A 19 -28.57 29.67 -17.07
CA SER A 19 -28.42 29.07 -15.75
C SER A 19 -28.55 27.56 -15.91
N VAL A 20 -27.43 26.85 -15.70
CA VAL A 20 -27.39 25.40 -15.54
C VAL A 20 -28.47 25.01 -14.54
N ARG A 21 -29.53 24.35 -15.04
CA ARG A 21 -30.72 24.01 -14.26
C ARG A 21 -30.33 22.98 -13.19
N ALA A 22 -30.14 23.43 -11.95
CA ALA A 22 -29.73 22.58 -10.82
C ALA A 22 -30.87 21.70 -10.24
N SER A 23 -32.01 21.57 -10.93
CA SER A 23 -33.11 20.71 -10.53
C SER A 23 -33.83 20.09 -11.73
N PHE A 24 -33.80 18.76 -11.80
CA PHE A 24 -34.60 17.97 -12.74
C PHE A 24 -36.09 18.23 -12.52
N THR A 25 -36.87 18.28 -13.58
CA THR A 25 -38.32 18.16 -13.45
C THR A 25 -38.69 16.73 -13.04
N ASP A 26 -39.78 16.55 -12.29
CA ASP A 26 -40.31 15.19 -11.99
C ASP A 26 -40.50 14.38 -13.28
N ALA A 27 -40.89 15.03 -14.37
CA ALA A 27 -41.04 14.41 -15.69
C ALA A 27 -39.72 13.95 -16.32
N GLU A 28 -38.62 14.70 -16.17
CA GLU A 28 -37.29 14.26 -16.63
C GLU A 28 -36.76 13.10 -15.80
N LEU A 29 -37.04 13.10 -14.50
CA LEU A 29 -36.64 12.03 -13.59
C LEU A 29 -37.38 10.73 -13.90
N ASP A 30 -38.69 10.80 -14.13
CA ASP A 30 -39.51 9.64 -14.55
C ASP A 30 -39.05 9.08 -15.90
N ASN A 31 -38.70 9.96 -16.85
CA ASN A 31 -38.26 9.53 -18.18
C ASN A 31 -36.87 8.87 -18.12
N ALA A 32 -35.98 9.36 -17.24
CA ALA A 32 -34.68 8.73 -16.98
C ALA A 32 -34.85 7.36 -16.28
N LEU A 33 -35.78 7.26 -15.32
CA LEU A 33 -36.07 6.00 -14.63
C LEU A 33 -36.66 4.95 -15.58
N ALA A 34 -37.58 5.35 -16.46
CA ALA A 34 -38.19 4.48 -17.45
C ALA A 34 -37.18 3.98 -18.49
N GLY A 35 -36.20 4.80 -18.86
CA GLY A 35 -35.08 4.38 -19.72
C GLY A 35 -34.25 3.28 -19.07
N PHE A 36 -33.95 3.42 -17.78
CA PHE A 36 -33.19 2.45 -16.99
C PHE A 36 -33.93 1.10 -16.85
N GLU A 37 -35.24 1.14 -16.58
CA GLU A 37 -36.06 -0.08 -16.43
C GLU A 37 -36.26 -0.81 -17.77
N LYS A 38 -36.33 -0.08 -18.88
CA LYS A 38 -36.38 -0.67 -20.23
C LYS A 38 -35.09 -1.39 -20.59
N GLU A 39 -33.94 -0.86 -20.19
CA GLU A 39 -32.63 -1.47 -20.46
C GLU A 39 -32.45 -2.80 -19.70
N PHE A 40 -33.01 -2.92 -18.49
CA PHE A 40 -33.04 -4.17 -17.73
C PHE A 40 -33.97 -5.23 -18.36
N GLN A 41 -35.14 -4.81 -18.84
CA GLN A 41 -36.11 -5.70 -19.50
C GLN A 41 -35.68 -6.13 -20.91
N GLU A 42 -34.91 -5.30 -21.63
CA GLU A 42 -34.32 -5.67 -22.92
C GLU A 42 -33.20 -6.71 -22.76
N ASN A 43 -32.42 -6.65 -21.67
CA ASN A 43 -31.40 -7.67 -21.36
C ASN A 43 -31.98 -9.00 -20.87
N GLU A 44 -33.13 -9.02 -20.17
CA GLU A 44 -33.84 -10.27 -19.87
C GLU A 44 -34.38 -10.95 -21.13
N ASN A 45 -34.85 -10.18 -22.12
CA ASN A 45 -35.42 -10.74 -23.35
C ASN A 45 -34.36 -11.15 -24.39
N GLN A 46 -33.12 -10.62 -24.35
CA GLN A 46 -32.02 -11.05 -25.22
C GLN A 46 -31.25 -12.27 -24.69
N SER A 47 -31.42 -12.65 -23.43
CA SER A 47 -30.77 -13.84 -22.84
C SER A 47 -31.45 -15.17 -23.19
N ASN A 48 -32.58 -15.15 -23.91
CA ASN A 48 -33.41 -16.33 -24.22
C ASN A 48 -33.34 -16.81 -25.68
N SER A 49 -32.27 -16.54 -26.44
CA SER A 49 -32.21 -17.05 -27.83
C SER A 49 -30.89 -17.57 -28.39
N ASN A 50 -29.79 -17.69 -27.63
CA ASN A 50 -28.54 -18.23 -28.22
C ASN A 50 -27.60 -18.99 -27.25
N THR A 51 -28.12 -19.79 -26.31
CA THR A 51 -27.27 -20.78 -25.60
C THR A 51 -28.04 -22.07 -25.25
N GLU A 52 -28.72 -22.65 -26.25
CA GLU A 52 -29.16 -24.05 -26.18
C GLU A 52 -28.44 -24.84 -27.27
N ASP A 53 -27.15 -25.08 -27.05
CA ASP A 53 -26.44 -26.21 -27.63
C ASP A 53 -25.17 -26.43 -26.81
N LEU A 54 -24.96 -27.68 -26.38
CA LEU A 54 -23.84 -28.24 -25.60
C LEU A 54 -24.02 -28.49 -24.09
N LEU A 55 -25.24 -28.77 -23.62
CA LEU A 55 -25.44 -29.48 -22.35
C LEU A 55 -26.35 -30.71 -22.52
N ASP A 56 -25.87 -31.66 -23.31
CA ASP A 56 -26.26 -33.06 -23.19
C ASP A 56 -25.04 -33.95 -23.40
N ASP A 57 -24.27 -34.16 -22.33
CA ASP A 57 -23.82 -35.53 -22.08
C ASP A 57 -23.72 -35.78 -20.59
N SER A 58 -24.45 -36.81 -20.20
CA SER A 58 -24.63 -37.22 -18.82
C SER A 58 -23.37 -37.96 -18.35
N ASN A 59 -22.97 -37.65 -17.11
CA ASN A 59 -22.38 -38.62 -16.18
C ASN A 59 -20.90 -38.99 -16.39
N ARG A 60 -19.97 -38.16 -15.89
CA ARG A 60 -18.72 -38.60 -15.23
C ARG A 60 -18.00 -37.43 -14.52
N ASN A 61 -17.89 -37.54 -13.19
CA ASN A 61 -16.94 -36.85 -12.30
C ASN A 61 -17.17 -35.35 -11.95
N ASN A 62 -18.34 -35.03 -11.37
CA ASN A 62 -18.57 -33.75 -10.69
C ASN A 62 -18.04 -33.77 -9.24
N GLN A 63 -16.72 -33.81 -9.07
CA GLN A 63 -16.09 -33.60 -7.76
C GLN A 63 -14.84 -32.71 -7.80
N GLU A 64 -14.34 -32.36 -8.99
CA GLU A 64 -13.11 -31.55 -9.15
C GLU A 64 -13.36 -30.10 -9.60
N ASN A 65 -14.52 -29.79 -10.21
CA ASN A 65 -14.82 -28.43 -10.70
C ASN A 65 -15.24 -27.46 -9.58
N ASN A 66 -15.96 -27.94 -8.56
CA ASN A 66 -16.30 -27.11 -7.39
C ASN A 66 -15.05 -26.65 -6.64
N SER A 67 -14.02 -27.50 -6.52
CA SER A 67 -12.78 -27.13 -5.83
C SER A 67 -11.96 -26.07 -6.57
N ILE A 68 -12.08 -25.99 -7.90
CA ILE A 68 -11.31 -25.01 -8.70
C ILE A 68 -12.01 -23.65 -8.66
N GLU A 69 -13.33 -23.57 -8.84
CA GLU A 69 -14.07 -22.31 -8.68
C GLU A 69 -14.02 -21.78 -7.25
N GLU A 70 -14.09 -22.66 -6.24
CA GLU A 70 -13.99 -22.27 -4.83
C GLU A 70 -12.56 -21.85 -4.45
N ALA A 71 -11.52 -22.47 -5.04
CA ALA A 71 -10.13 -22.03 -4.88
C ALA A 71 -9.85 -20.72 -5.63
N MET A 72 -10.36 -20.54 -6.85
CA MET A 72 -10.19 -19.30 -7.62
C MET A 72 -10.90 -18.13 -6.94
N ARG A 73 -12.12 -18.34 -6.44
CA ARG A 73 -12.85 -17.36 -5.65
C ARG A 73 -12.17 -17.06 -4.32
N GLY A 74 -11.61 -18.07 -3.65
CA GLY A 74 -10.80 -17.88 -2.44
C GLY A 74 -9.51 -17.10 -2.69
N ILE A 75 -8.89 -17.25 -3.86
CA ILE A 75 -7.70 -16.48 -4.27
C ILE A 75 -8.09 -15.01 -4.56
N GLU A 76 -9.19 -14.79 -5.28
CA GLU A 76 -9.69 -13.43 -5.56
C GLU A 76 -10.17 -12.72 -4.27
N GLU A 77 -10.89 -13.40 -3.39
CA GLU A 77 -11.36 -12.85 -2.12
C GLU A 77 -10.18 -12.59 -1.16
N ALA A 78 -9.14 -13.44 -1.13
CA ALA A 78 -7.95 -13.22 -0.31
C ALA A 78 -7.12 -12.02 -0.79
N ASN A 79 -6.95 -11.86 -2.11
CA ASN A 79 -6.28 -10.68 -2.68
C ASN A 79 -7.09 -9.41 -2.44
N PHE A 80 -8.42 -9.46 -2.57
CA PHE A 80 -9.27 -8.30 -2.31
C PHE A 80 -9.24 -7.87 -0.85
N GLU A 81 -9.25 -8.82 0.09
CA GLU A 81 -9.14 -8.53 1.52
C GLU A 81 -7.75 -7.94 1.86
N GLU A 82 -6.68 -8.46 1.27
CA GLU A 82 -5.33 -7.90 1.41
C GLU A 82 -5.25 -6.45 0.90
N ASP A 83 -5.82 -6.18 -0.27
CA ASP A 83 -5.91 -4.84 -0.84
C ASP A 83 -6.76 -3.91 0.04
N LEU A 84 -7.87 -4.41 0.58
CA LEU A 84 -8.75 -3.66 1.47
C LEU A 84 -8.09 -3.34 2.80
N GLN A 85 -7.33 -4.27 3.39
CA GLN A 85 -6.55 -4.03 4.60
C GLN A 85 -5.41 -3.06 4.36
N GLY A 86 -4.79 -3.10 3.18
CA GLY A 86 -3.86 -2.10 2.69
C GLY A 86 -4.49 -0.71 2.59
N LEU A 87 -5.71 -0.62 2.06
CA LEU A 87 -6.49 0.63 1.94
C LEU A 87 -7.02 1.17 3.27
N LEU A 88 -7.38 0.28 4.20
CA LEU A 88 -7.82 0.65 5.55
C LEU A 88 -6.65 1.06 6.44
N GLY A 89 -5.41 0.73 6.03
CA GLY A 89 -4.19 0.99 6.78
C GLY A 89 -3.94 -0.02 7.91
N ASN A 90 -4.68 -1.13 7.93
CA ASN A 90 -4.47 -2.22 8.89
C ASN A 90 -3.27 -3.10 8.52
N LYS A 91 -2.89 -3.12 7.24
CA LYS A 91 -1.67 -3.77 6.74
C LYS A 91 -0.82 -2.74 6.00
N ALA A 92 0.49 -2.76 6.24
CA ALA A 92 1.41 -1.95 5.45
C ALA A 92 1.60 -2.56 4.06
N LYS A 93 1.59 -1.74 3.01
CA LYS A 93 2.00 -2.16 1.67
C LYS A 93 3.50 -2.43 1.61
N VAL A 94 4.28 -1.63 2.35
CA VAL A 94 5.72 -1.83 2.56
C VAL A 94 6.11 -1.30 3.92
N ALA A 95 7.09 -1.93 4.55
CA ALA A 95 7.79 -1.39 5.69
C ALA A 95 9.28 -1.71 5.57
N MET A 96 10.13 -0.74 5.94
CA MET A 96 11.57 -0.91 5.89
C MET A 96 12.27 -0.20 7.04
N ILE A 97 13.26 -0.87 7.62
CA ILE A 97 14.19 -0.29 8.57
C ILE A 97 15.40 0.20 7.77
N ILE A 98 15.71 1.48 7.93
CA ILE A 98 16.93 2.09 7.41
C ILE A 98 17.89 2.30 8.57
N ALA A 99 19.07 1.69 8.46
CA ALA A 99 20.09 1.72 9.49
C ALA A 99 21.45 2.14 8.89
N TYR A 100 22.18 2.98 9.61
CA TYR A 100 23.55 3.37 9.29
C TYR A 100 24.53 2.26 9.68
N VAL A 101 24.32 1.07 9.11
CA VAL A 101 25.08 -0.14 9.36
C VAL A 101 25.50 -0.73 8.01
N GLU A 102 26.78 -1.08 7.89
CA GLU A 102 27.30 -1.77 6.72
C GLU A 102 28.12 -2.99 7.13
N PRO A 103 28.17 -4.05 6.31
CA PRO A 103 27.37 -4.24 5.07
C PRO A 103 25.94 -4.73 5.37
N ALA A 104 25.07 -4.82 4.36
CA ALA A 104 23.69 -5.32 4.54
C ALA A 104 23.59 -6.72 5.13
N LYS A 105 24.61 -7.55 4.89
CA LYS A 105 24.73 -8.87 5.53
C LYS A 105 24.82 -8.77 7.06
N LEU A 106 25.42 -7.72 7.61
CA LEU A 106 25.43 -7.44 9.05
C LEU A 106 24.03 -7.03 9.52
N LEU A 107 23.32 -6.19 8.77
CA LEU A 107 21.94 -5.83 9.09
C LEU A 107 21.02 -7.06 9.08
N ALA A 108 21.16 -7.97 8.11
CA ALA A 108 20.41 -9.23 8.09
C ALA A 108 20.71 -10.10 9.32
N ALA A 109 21.96 -10.14 9.79
CA ALA A 109 22.32 -10.82 11.02
C ALA A 109 21.69 -10.16 12.25
N PHE A 110 21.62 -8.83 12.30
CA PHE A 110 20.91 -8.10 13.35
C PHE A 110 19.42 -8.42 13.36
N CYS A 111 18.76 -8.38 12.20
CA CYS A 111 17.37 -8.80 12.07
C CYS A 111 17.18 -10.24 12.58
N LYS A 112 18.06 -11.17 12.20
CA LYS A 112 17.99 -12.57 12.69
C LYS A 112 18.10 -12.64 14.22
N MET A 113 19.07 -11.95 14.81
CA MET A 113 19.29 -11.94 16.27
C MET A 113 18.13 -11.32 17.05
N ALA A 114 17.47 -10.30 16.48
CA ALA A 114 16.28 -9.68 17.04
C ALA A 114 14.97 -10.43 16.72
N ASN A 115 15.04 -11.58 16.04
CA ASN A 115 13.91 -12.37 15.55
C ASN A 115 12.95 -11.57 14.64
N ILE A 116 13.53 -10.87 13.67
CA ILE A 116 12.84 -10.05 12.67
C ILE A 116 13.10 -10.66 11.28
N SER A 117 12.01 -10.96 10.57
CA SER A 117 12.07 -11.47 9.20
C SER A 117 12.12 -10.31 8.21
N ALA A 118 13.22 -10.23 7.46
CA ALA A 118 13.48 -9.13 6.54
C ALA A 118 14.43 -9.52 5.40
N ARG A 119 14.35 -8.80 4.27
CA ARG A 119 15.34 -8.83 3.20
C ARG A 119 16.18 -7.57 3.22
N CYS A 120 17.49 -7.73 3.37
CA CYS A 120 18.41 -6.61 3.57
C CYS A 120 19.27 -6.35 2.34
N PHE A 121 19.46 -5.10 1.94
CA PHE A 121 20.37 -4.70 0.86
C PHE A 121 21.19 -3.48 1.26
N SER A 122 22.32 -3.28 0.59
CA SER A 122 23.28 -2.23 0.95
C SER A 122 22.92 -0.93 0.24
N GLU A 123 23.12 0.18 0.94
CA GLU A 123 22.95 1.54 0.44
C GLU A 123 24.25 2.32 0.64
N GLU A 124 24.42 3.45 -0.03
CA GLU A 124 25.65 4.26 0.09
C GLU A 124 25.91 4.78 1.51
N GLN A 125 24.83 5.01 2.27
CA GLN A 125 24.89 5.56 3.63
C GLN A 125 24.57 4.52 4.71
N GLY A 126 24.53 3.22 4.37
CA GLY A 126 24.14 2.18 5.33
C GLY A 126 23.52 0.96 4.67
N SER A 127 22.40 0.52 5.21
CA SER A 127 21.66 -0.64 4.70
C SER A 127 20.17 -0.52 5.02
N VAL A 128 19.38 -1.18 4.21
CA VAL A 128 17.91 -1.19 4.31
C VAL A 128 17.44 -2.61 4.52
N ALA A 129 16.56 -2.82 5.48
CA ALA A 129 15.88 -4.09 5.74
C ALA A 129 14.39 -3.96 5.42
N VAL A 130 13.96 -4.56 4.31
CA VAL A 130 12.55 -4.65 3.91
C VAL A 130 11.87 -5.72 4.75
N LEU A 131 10.94 -5.32 5.60
CA LEU A 131 10.27 -6.18 6.57
C LEU A 131 9.21 -7.05 5.90
N LYS A 132 9.07 -8.30 6.37
CA LYS A 132 8.00 -9.21 5.91
C LYS A 132 6.76 -9.16 6.78
N ASN A 133 6.89 -8.75 8.04
CA ASN A 133 5.78 -8.60 8.98
C ASN A 133 5.11 -7.24 8.77
N LEU A 134 4.03 -7.22 7.99
CA LEU A 134 3.33 -5.99 7.59
C LEU A 134 1.97 -5.81 8.28
N GLU A 135 1.54 -6.78 9.08
CA GLU A 135 0.22 -6.83 9.70
C GLU A 135 0.12 -5.92 10.93
N GLY A 136 -0.91 -5.10 10.99
CA GLY A 136 -1.17 -4.20 12.12
C GLY A 136 0.03 -3.33 12.46
N ASN A 137 0.48 -3.41 13.71
CA ASN A 137 1.68 -2.74 14.22
C ASN A 137 2.95 -3.60 14.12
N GLY A 138 2.92 -4.71 13.37
CA GLY A 138 4.05 -5.61 13.18
C GLY A 138 5.37 -4.91 12.85
N PRO A 139 5.40 -3.99 11.87
CA PRO A 139 6.60 -3.19 11.58
C PRO A 139 7.13 -2.39 12.77
N GLU A 140 6.25 -1.72 13.51
CA GLU A 140 6.60 -0.92 14.68
C GLU A 140 7.11 -1.77 15.84
N ASP A 141 6.50 -2.93 16.04
CA ASP A 141 6.90 -3.84 17.12
C ASP A 141 8.24 -4.51 16.80
N ASP A 142 8.51 -4.82 15.53
CA ASP A 142 9.81 -5.34 15.09
C ASP A 142 10.91 -4.28 15.23
N VAL A 143 10.68 -3.03 14.80
CA VAL A 143 11.71 -1.99 14.96
C VAL A 143 11.97 -1.65 16.45
N LYS A 144 10.95 -1.73 17.33
CA LYS A 144 11.14 -1.58 18.78
C LYS A 144 12.03 -2.67 19.34
N LYS A 145 11.75 -3.95 19.02
CA LYS A 145 12.63 -5.07 19.41
C LYS A 145 14.05 -4.86 18.92
N PHE A 146 14.21 -4.38 17.69
CA PHE A 146 15.52 -4.10 17.10
C PHE A 146 16.32 -3.10 17.93
N VAL A 147 15.76 -1.92 18.23
CA VAL A 147 16.48 -0.87 18.98
C VAL A 147 16.66 -1.22 20.46
N GLU A 148 15.77 -2.02 21.05
CA GLU A 148 15.93 -2.56 22.41
C GLU A 148 17.06 -3.60 22.48
N PHE A 149 17.20 -4.43 21.44
CA PHE A 149 18.25 -5.44 21.38
C PHE A 149 19.62 -4.80 21.07
N PHE A 150 19.68 -3.85 20.13
CA PHE A 150 20.88 -3.13 19.72
C PHE A 150 20.93 -1.73 20.33
N PHE A 151 21.03 -1.67 21.66
CA PHE A 151 21.09 -0.41 22.40
C PHE A 151 22.15 0.55 21.86
N GLY A 152 21.77 1.82 21.67
CA GLY A 152 22.64 2.86 21.12
C GLY A 152 22.65 2.95 19.60
N MET A 153 21.89 2.09 18.90
CA MET A 153 21.65 2.21 17.48
C MET A 153 20.28 2.83 17.24
N ASP A 154 20.28 3.99 16.58
CA ASP A 154 19.05 4.65 16.12
C ASP A 154 18.78 4.20 14.69
N VAL A 155 17.51 3.92 14.38
CA VAL A 155 17.09 3.50 13.03
C VAL A 155 15.85 4.24 12.60
N MET A 156 15.65 4.37 11.29
CA MET A 156 14.45 4.97 10.74
C MET A 156 13.54 3.88 10.19
N LEU A 157 12.29 3.84 10.64
CA LEU A 157 11.23 3.03 10.06
C LEU A 157 10.48 3.87 9.03
N ILE A 158 10.45 3.39 7.79
CA ILE A 158 9.53 3.89 6.76
C ILE A 158 8.41 2.87 6.60
N THR A 159 7.15 3.33 6.60
CA THR A 159 5.98 2.51 6.28
C THR A 159 5.11 3.20 5.24
N ASN A 160 4.53 2.43 4.33
CA ASN A 160 3.45 2.90 3.46
C ASN A 160 2.17 2.14 3.83
N ARG A 161 1.19 2.85 4.39
CA ARG A 161 -0.14 2.33 4.70
C ARG A 161 -1.17 3.17 3.97
N ALA A 162 -2.05 2.54 3.19
CA ALA A 162 -3.09 3.24 2.43
C ALA A 162 -2.54 4.44 1.62
N ASP A 163 -1.40 4.24 0.94
CA ASP A 163 -0.70 5.26 0.13
C ASP A 163 -0.21 6.48 0.93
N LYS A 164 -0.17 6.34 2.25
CA LYS A 164 0.44 7.30 3.17
C LYS A 164 1.78 6.77 3.67
N ILE A 165 2.83 7.44 3.22
CA ILE A 165 4.19 7.18 3.68
C ILE A 165 4.43 7.91 5.00
N THR A 166 4.91 7.19 6.00
CA THR A 166 5.40 7.76 7.26
C THR A 166 6.85 7.37 7.46
N ALA A 167 7.64 8.28 8.03
CA ALA A 167 9.03 8.05 8.39
C ALA A 167 9.23 8.41 9.86
N LYS A 168 9.71 7.47 10.67
CA LYS A 168 9.88 7.65 12.11
C LYS A 168 11.25 7.15 12.56
N ILE A 169 11.96 7.95 13.35
CA ILE A 169 13.19 7.55 14.02
C ILE A 169 12.83 6.83 15.32
N TYR A 170 13.40 5.64 15.49
CA TYR A 170 13.32 4.83 16.70
C TYR A 170 14.65 4.84 17.42
N GLN A 171 14.59 5.10 18.72
CA GLN A 171 15.70 5.03 19.65
C GLN A 171 15.27 4.27 20.89
N ALA A 172 16.18 3.48 21.46
CA ALA A 172 15.92 2.70 22.66
C ALA A 172 15.40 3.58 23.81
N ALA A 173 14.31 3.14 24.45
CA ALA A 173 13.66 3.81 25.58
C ALA A 173 13.19 5.27 25.33
N LYS A 174 12.96 5.65 24.06
CA LYS A 174 12.36 6.94 23.70
C LYS A 174 11.14 6.75 22.80
N ASP A 175 10.25 7.72 22.84
CA ASP A 175 9.12 7.77 21.91
C ASP A 175 9.63 8.00 20.47
N PRO A 176 9.02 7.35 19.46
CA PRO A 176 9.42 7.54 18.07
C PRO A 176 9.22 8.98 17.60
N GLN A 177 10.20 9.51 16.87
CA GLN A 177 10.13 10.86 16.31
C GLN A 177 9.76 10.79 14.83
N GLU A 178 8.66 11.43 14.45
CA GLU A 178 8.24 11.50 13.04
C GLU A 178 9.01 12.59 12.27
N ILE A 179 9.42 12.27 11.05
CA ILE A 179 9.99 13.19 10.07
C ILE A 179 9.08 13.22 8.84
N VAL A 180 9.03 14.37 8.17
CA VAL A 180 8.35 14.52 6.88
C VAL A 180 8.97 13.55 5.86
N ALA A 181 8.16 12.61 5.36
CA ALA A 181 8.62 11.52 4.49
C ALA A 181 9.43 11.99 3.26
N PRO A 182 9.02 13.03 2.50
CA PRO A 182 9.86 13.59 1.44
C PRO A 182 11.27 14.00 1.89
N MET A 183 11.42 14.58 3.08
CA MET A 183 12.74 14.94 3.61
C MET A 183 13.55 13.71 4.01
N ALA A 184 12.89 12.69 4.56
CA ALA A 184 13.53 11.43 4.94
C ALA A 184 14.06 10.66 3.72
N LEU A 185 13.32 10.67 2.60
CA LEU A 185 13.65 9.94 1.38
C LEU A 185 14.68 10.67 0.49
N ALA A 186 14.79 12.00 0.57
CA ALA A 186 15.64 12.81 -0.31
C ALA A 186 17.14 12.47 -0.27
N VAL A 187 17.61 11.71 0.73
CA VAL A 187 19.02 11.35 0.92
C VAL A 187 19.33 9.89 0.55
N TRP A 188 18.32 9.10 0.19
CA TRP A 188 18.48 7.69 -0.17
C TRP A 188 18.45 7.48 -1.68
N SER A 189 18.87 6.29 -2.12
CA SER A 189 18.80 5.95 -3.53
C SER A 189 17.36 5.90 -4.04
N ARG A 190 17.23 5.91 -5.37
CA ARG A 190 15.95 5.71 -6.05
C ARG A 190 15.32 4.36 -5.71
N ASP A 191 16.11 3.33 -5.41
CA ASP A 191 15.57 2.00 -5.09
C ASP A 191 14.82 2.03 -3.76
N VAL A 192 15.30 2.81 -2.78
CA VAL A 192 14.59 3.04 -1.51
C VAL A 192 13.31 3.84 -1.72
N GLU A 193 13.35 4.88 -2.56
CA GLU A 193 12.17 5.69 -2.90
C GLU A 193 11.11 4.84 -3.62
N ASP A 194 11.50 4.12 -4.67
CA ASP A 194 10.64 3.27 -5.48
C ASP A 194 10.01 2.14 -4.64
N LEU A 195 10.74 1.59 -3.66
CA LEU A 195 10.17 0.68 -2.66
C LEU A 195 9.16 1.38 -1.75
N ALA A 196 9.50 2.56 -1.21
CA ALA A 196 8.65 3.28 -0.26
C ALA A 196 7.30 3.69 -0.88
N ILE A 197 7.28 4.07 -2.16
CA ILE A 197 6.07 4.39 -2.93
C ILE A 197 5.42 3.15 -3.57
N CYS A 198 5.98 1.95 -3.37
CA CYS A 198 5.52 0.69 -3.96
C CYS A 198 5.51 0.67 -5.50
N MET A 199 6.42 1.42 -6.14
CA MET A 199 6.68 1.32 -7.59
C MET A 199 7.49 0.06 -7.92
N GLU A 200 8.39 -0.34 -7.01
CA GLU A 200 9.09 -1.62 -7.04
C GLU A 200 8.84 -2.41 -5.74
N ASN A 201 9.22 -3.69 -5.76
CA ASN A 201 9.26 -4.55 -4.58
C ASN A 201 10.61 -5.26 -4.52
N ALA A 202 10.91 -5.89 -3.39
CA ALA A 202 12.20 -6.54 -3.18
C ALA A 202 12.50 -7.65 -4.23
N ASP A 203 11.49 -8.37 -4.72
CA ASP A 203 11.67 -9.39 -5.77
C ASP A 203 12.08 -8.77 -7.12
N SER A 204 11.50 -7.62 -7.47
CA SER A 204 11.86 -6.87 -8.68
C SER A 204 13.28 -6.32 -8.61
N LEU A 205 13.72 -5.85 -7.44
CA LEU A 205 15.09 -5.38 -7.22
C LEU A 205 16.12 -6.52 -7.34
N GLU A 206 15.86 -7.69 -6.75
CA GLU A 206 16.72 -8.87 -6.88
C GLU A 206 16.87 -9.30 -8.34
N LYS A 207 15.76 -9.33 -9.10
CA LYS A 207 15.78 -9.67 -10.54
C LYS A 207 16.62 -8.70 -11.37
N ARG A 208 16.73 -7.45 -10.92
CA ARG A 208 17.54 -6.41 -11.56
C ARG A 208 19.04 -6.51 -11.19
N GLY A 209 19.39 -7.42 -10.29
CA GLY A 209 20.76 -7.72 -9.88
C GLY A 209 21.18 -7.09 -8.54
N LEU A 210 20.25 -6.53 -7.77
CA LEU A 210 20.55 -6.04 -6.43
C LEU A 210 20.77 -7.23 -5.49
N GLU A 211 21.92 -7.27 -4.82
CA GLU A 211 22.21 -8.33 -3.85
C GLU A 211 21.39 -8.12 -2.57
N MET A 212 20.51 -9.08 -2.26
CA MET A 212 19.71 -9.09 -1.03
C MET A 212 20.11 -10.25 -0.12
N PHE A 213 20.06 -10.01 1.19
CA PHE A 213 20.33 -10.97 2.25
C PHE A 213 19.06 -11.18 3.07
N ASN A 214 18.48 -12.38 3.00
CA ASN A 214 17.32 -12.73 3.79
C ASN A 214 17.74 -13.13 5.22
N SER A 215 17.16 -12.51 6.24
CA SER A 215 17.47 -12.83 7.63
C SER A 215 17.04 -14.26 8.01
N ASP A 216 15.99 -14.78 7.38
CA ASP A 216 15.47 -16.13 7.66
C ASP A 216 16.41 -17.25 7.19
N ASP A 217 17.31 -16.95 6.24
CA ASP A 217 18.28 -17.92 5.71
C ASP A 217 19.46 -18.13 6.68
N LEU A 218 19.62 -17.26 7.68
CA LEU A 218 20.67 -17.35 8.68
C LEU A 218 20.23 -18.20 9.87
N SER A 219 21.10 -19.10 10.32
CA SER A 219 21.03 -19.65 11.67
C SER A 219 21.53 -18.64 12.72
N ASP A 220 21.13 -18.83 13.98
CA ASP A 220 21.57 -17.97 15.09
C ASP A 220 23.10 -17.95 15.23
N LEU A 221 23.75 -19.10 14.99
CA LEU A 221 25.20 -19.22 15.03
C LEU A 221 25.88 -18.46 13.88
N GLU A 222 25.30 -18.48 12.68
CA GLU A 222 25.82 -17.73 11.52
C GLU A 222 25.65 -16.23 11.71
N ALA A 223 24.49 -15.80 12.21
CA ALA A 223 24.24 -14.40 12.55
C ALA A 223 25.26 -13.90 13.59
N TYR A 224 25.51 -14.68 14.65
CA TYR A 224 26.51 -14.33 15.65
C TYR A 224 27.94 -14.27 15.08
N LYS A 225 28.31 -15.19 14.17
CA LYS A 225 29.62 -15.16 13.49
C LYS A 225 29.78 -13.92 12.61
N ILE A 226 28.73 -13.54 11.87
CA ILE A 226 28.70 -12.33 11.06
C ILE A 226 28.88 -11.10 11.98
N PHE A 227 28.12 -11.04 13.07
CA PHE A 227 28.26 -9.98 14.07
C PHE A 227 29.69 -9.88 14.61
N GLN A 228 30.32 -10.98 15.00
CA GLN A 228 31.70 -10.96 15.49
C GLN A 228 32.72 -10.52 14.43
N LYS A 229 32.46 -10.85 13.16
CA LYS A 229 33.35 -10.47 12.04
C LYS A 229 33.36 -8.95 11.84
N TYR A 230 32.20 -8.31 11.91
CA TYR A 230 32.06 -6.87 11.61
C TYR A 230 32.01 -5.99 12.88
N GLY A 231 31.63 -6.53 14.02
CA GLY A 231 31.52 -5.82 15.31
C GLY A 231 32.86 -5.61 16.03
N LYS A 232 33.96 -6.15 15.51
CA LYS A 232 35.30 -5.75 15.95
C LYS A 232 35.67 -4.42 15.31
N ILE A 233 35.33 -3.34 15.99
CA ILE A 233 35.92 -2.02 15.76
C ILE A 233 37.40 -2.14 16.15
N ASN A 234 38.32 -1.90 15.21
CA ASN A 234 39.74 -1.69 15.51
C ASN A 234 39.94 -0.35 16.26
#